data_AF-A0ABD1TVE0-F1
#
_entry.id   AF-A0ABD1TVE0-F1
#
_cell.length_a   1.000
_cell.length_b   1.000
_cell.length_c   1.000
_cell.angle_alpha   90.00
_cell.angle_beta   90.00
_cell.angle_gamma   90.00
#
_symmetry.space_group_name_H-M   'P 1'
#
loop_
_entity.id
_entity.type
_entity.pdbx_description
1 polymer ?
#
loop_
_entity_poly.entity_id
_entity_poly.type
_entity_poly.pdbx_seq_one_letter_code
_entity_poly.pdbx_strand_id
1 'polypeptide(L)'
;MAAASIVFRRYNPSYSAELLKHAYQLFDFANKYRGKYDSSITVAQKYYRSVSGYADELLWAAAWLYKATNKEYYLNYLGNNGNALGGTGWAMTEFGWDVKYAGVQTLVAKFLMQGKAGHNTPIFKKYQEKAEFFMCSCLGKGTRNVQKTPGGLIFRQRWNNMQFVTSASFLLTVYSDYLYSAGKILKCPSGNVAPYELLSFAKSQVDYILGDNPRATSYMVGYGKNYPRQVHHRAASIVSIKENPSFVSCRGGYATWFSRKASDPNLLTGALVGGPDAYDNFADQRDNYEQTEPATYNNAPLLGTLARLYGGHRGYNQLLPVELPSLKPIATQAKPAPKPVTNPAPASSANQIAIAQKVTSSWISKGKTYYRYSTKVTNKSSKTLKNIKLSISKLYGPLWGLTKSGDFYFFPAWTNSLAGGKSIEFVYIHSSSPAEVSVSSYTLV
;
A
#
# COMPACT_ATOMS: atom_id res chain seq x y z
N MET A 1 8.44 17.96 -4.02
CA MET A 1 9.13 18.62 -2.87
C MET A 1 8.14 19.24 -1.88
N ALA A 2 7.17 20.05 -2.30
CA ALA A 2 6.15 20.64 -1.40
C ALA A 2 5.44 19.59 -0.52
N ALA A 3 4.96 18.48 -1.10
CA ALA A 3 4.34 17.38 -0.34
C ALA A 3 5.28 16.80 0.75
N ALA A 4 6.55 16.55 0.40
CA ALA A 4 7.54 16.01 1.33
C ALA A 4 7.86 16.99 2.47
N SER A 5 7.89 18.31 2.21
CA SER A 5 8.09 19.31 3.27
C SER A 5 7.05 19.20 4.39
N ILE A 6 5.81 18.79 4.07
CA ILE A 6 4.76 18.58 5.08
C ILE A 6 5.15 17.42 6.02
N VAL A 7 5.69 16.34 5.47
CA VAL A 7 6.13 15.15 6.24
C VAL A 7 7.29 15.51 7.17
N PHE A 8 8.29 16.23 6.66
CA PHE A 8 9.48 16.57 7.44
C PHE A 8 9.31 17.75 8.39
N ARG A 9 8.20 18.50 8.30
CA ARG A 9 7.98 19.76 9.04
C ARG A 9 8.31 19.69 10.53
N ARG A 10 7.93 18.60 11.20
CA ARG A 10 8.17 18.42 12.64
C ARG A 10 9.46 17.67 12.95
N TYR A 11 9.84 16.70 12.12
CA TYR A 11 11.00 15.83 12.39
C TYR A 11 12.33 16.46 11.98
N ASN A 12 12.34 17.19 10.86
CA ASN A 12 13.51 17.93 10.39
C ASN A 12 13.03 19.26 9.75
N PRO A 13 12.79 20.30 10.57
CA PRO A 13 12.28 21.59 10.09
C PRO A 13 13.22 22.28 9.09
N SER A 14 14.54 22.14 9.28
CA SER A 14 15.54 22.71 8.37
C SER A 14 15.42 22.10 6.97
N TYR A 15 15.40 20.76 6.88
CA TYR A 15 15.21 20.07 5.61
C TYR A 15 13.83 20.32 5.00
N SER A 16 12.77 20.42 5.83
CA SER A 16 11.45 20.86 5.37
C SER A 16 11.49 22.24 4.71
N ALA A 17 12.22 23.20 5.28
CA ALA A 17 12.37 24.54 4.73
C ALA A 17 13.16 24.53 3.41
N GLU A 18 14.23 23.73 3.33
CA GLU A 18 15.02 23.52 2.11
C GLU A 18 14.15 22.93 0.99
N LEU A 19 13.39 21.87 1.28
CA LEU A 19 12.45 21.27 0.33
C LEU A 19 11.42 22.28 -0.19
N LEU A 20 10.91 23.13 0.71
CA LEU A 20 9.91 24.13 0.33
C LEU A 20 10.52 25.28 -0.49
N LYS A 21 11.73 25.74 -0.15
CA LYS A 21 12.49 26.72 -0.93
C LYS A 21 12.65 26.25 -2.38
N HIS A 22 13.11 25.03 -2.58
CA HIS A 22 13.25 24.47 -3.93
C HIS A 22 11.90 24.22 -4.61
N ALA A 23 10.85 23.86 -3.87
CA ALA A 23 9.51 23.73 -4.44
C ALA A 23 9.00 25.05 -5.05
N TYR A 24 9.27 26.18 -4.40
CA TYR A 24 8.94 27.50 -4.96
C TYR A 24 9.75 27.78 -6.23
N GLN A 25 11.07 27.61 -6.18
CA GLN A 25 11.94 27.86 -7.33
C GLN A 25 11.54 27.03 -8.56
N LEU A 26 11.23 25.75 -8.37
CA LEU A 26 10.81 24.86 -9.46
C LEU A 26 9.43 25.22 -10.02
N PHE A 27 8.48 25.63 -9.18
CA PHE A 27 7.18 26.09 -9.66
C PHE A 27 7.31 27.39 -10.45
N ASP A 28 8.07 28.36 -9.95
CA ASP A 28 8.29 29.64 -10.62
C ASP A 28 8.98 29.42 -11.97
N PHE A 29 10.00 28.56 -12.02
CA PHE A 29 10.64 28.14 -13.26
C PHE A 29 9.64 27.51 -14.24
N ALA A 30 8.88 26.50 -13.81
CA ALA A 30 7.95 25.78 -14.68
C ALA A 30 6.81 26.68 -15.19
N ASN A 31 6.30 27.59 -14.35
CA ASN A 31 5.22 28.48 -14.73
C ASN A 31 5.69 29.62 -15.65
N LYS A 32 6.94 30.09 -15.49
CA LYS A 32 7.54 31.15 -16.31
C LYS A 32 8.02 30.64 -17.67
N TYR A 33 8.63 29.44 -17.71
CA TYR A 33 9.21 28.84 -18.91
C TYR A 33 8.43 27.59 -19.30
N ARG A 34 7.26 27.82 -19.90
CA ARG A 34 6.30 26.76 -20.20
C ARG A 34 6.71 25.95 -21.42
N GLY A 35 6.77 24.63 -21.28
CA GLY A 35 7.10 23.70 -22.35
C GLY A 35 7.09 22.26 -21.86
N LYS A 36 6.98 21.32 -22.78
CA LYS A 36 7.12 19.90 -22.44
C LYS A 36 8.60 19.59 -22.20
N TYR A 37 8.90 18.91 -21.11
CA TYR A 37 10.28 18.61 -20.73
C TYR A 37 11.00 17.75 -21.78
N ASP A 38 10.26 16.85 -22.42
CA ASP A 38 10.73 15.92 -23.44
C ASP A 38 10.95 16.59 -24.81
N SER A 39 10.55 17.85 -24.99
CA SER A 39 11.02 18.68 -26.12
C SER A 39 12.46 19.14 -25.93
N SER A 40 12.93 19.25 -24.68
CA SER A 40 14.33 19.58 -24.36
C SER A 40 15.18 18.31 -24.18
N ILE A 41 14.63 17.30 -23.51
CA ILE A 41 15.30 16.01 -23.25
C ILE A 41 14.68 14.96 -24.17
N THR A 42 15.01 15.04 -25.46
CA THR A 42 14.34 14.27 -26.54
C THR A 42 14.48 12.75 -26.40
N VAL A 43 15.56 12.26 -25.78
CA VAL A 43 15.73 10.83 -25.48
C VAL A 43 14.59 10.26 -24.62
N ALA A 44 14.01 11.08 -23.75
CA ALA A 44 12.93 10.67 -22.85
C ALA A 44 11.62 10.40 -23.58
N GLN A 45 11.42 10.92 -24.80
CA GLN A 45 10.21 10.68 -25.60
C GLN A 45 9.98 9.20 -25.92
N LYS A 46 11.04 8.38 -25.90
CA LYS A 46 10.96 6.93 -26.12
C LYS A 46 10.58 6.13 -24.87
N TYR A 47 10.56 6.78 -23.69
CA TYR A 47 10.37 6.11 -22.40
C TYR A 47 9.25 6.74 -21.58
N TYR A 48 9.35 8.05 -21.32
CA TYR A 48 8.45 8.82 -20.45
C TYR A 48 7.96 10.09 -21.17
N ARG A 49 7.38 9.91 -22.36
CA ARG A 49 6.87 11.03 -23.15
C ARG A 49 5.82 11.85 -22.39
N SER A 50 5.92 13.17 -22.44
CA SER A 50 4.89 14.07 -21.88
C SER A 50 3.69 14.11 -22.83
N VAL A 51 2.78 13.16 -22.69
CA VAL A 51 1.61 13.01 -23.58
C VAL A 51 0.54 14.04 -23.20
N SER A 52 0.17 14.09 -21.92
CA SER A 52 -0.76 15.06 -21.34
C SER A 52 -0.29 16.52 -21.48
N GLY A 53 1.03 16.74 -21.55
CA GLY A 53 1.65 18.05 -21.53
C GLY A 53 2.20 18.41 -20.14
N TYR A 54 2.05 19.68 -19.76
CA TYR A 54 2.54 20.22 -18.48
C TYR A 54 1.46 20.98 -17.69
N ALA A 55 0.26 21.13 -18.27
CA ALA A 55 -0.77 22.01 -17.73
C ALA A 55 -1.34 21.49 -16.40
N ASP A 56 -1.57 20.17 -16.32
CA ASP A 56 -1.96 19.49 -15.11
C ASP A 56 -0.86 19.47 -14.06
N GLU A 57 0.42 19.38 -14.46
CA GLU A 57 1.58 19.50 -13.55
C GLU A 57 1.61 20.86 -12.85
N LEU A 58 1.34 21.96 -13.57
CA LEU A 58 1.29 23.30 -12.97
C LEU A 58 0.17 23.41 -11.93
N LEU A 59 -1.02 22.92 -12.26
CA LEU A 59 -2.14 22.88 -11.30
C LEU A 59 -1.82 21.96 -10.11
N TRP A 60 -1.22 20.79 -10.36
CA TRP A 60 -0.84 19.84 -9.32
C TRP A 60 0.21 20.42 -8.36
N ALA A 61 1.23 21.09 -8.90
CA ALA A 61 2.25 21.76 -8.11
C ALA A 61 1.67 22.91 -7.28
N ALA A 62 0.79 23.74 -7.87
CA ALA A 62 0.09 24.81 -7.15
C ALA A 62 -0.75 24.25 -5.99
N ALA A 63 -1.50 23.17 -6.20
CA ALA A 63 -2.29 22.54 -5.16
C ALA A 63 -1.43 22.01 -3.99
N TRP A 64 -0.30 21.37 -4.28
CA TRP A 64 0.63 20.93 -3.22
C TRP A 64 1.32 22.09 -2.50
N LEU A 65 1.68 23.16 -3.21
CA LEU A 65 2.26 24.35 -2.62
C LEU A 65 1.26 25.07 -1.72
N TYR A 66 0.00 25.21 -2.14
CA TYR A 66 -1.06 25.70 -1.26
C TYR A 66 -1.21 24.80 -0.04
N LYS A 67 -1.29 23.47 -0.23
CA LYS A 67 -1.43 22.52 0.88
C LYS A 67 -0.27 22.61 1.88
N ALA A 68 0.94 22.86 1.40
CA ALA A 68 2.12 22.98 2.25
C ALA A 68 2.20 24.33 2.96
N THR A 69 1.67 25.41 2.39
CA THR A 69 2.05 26.78 2.81
C THR A 69 0.88 27.65 3.24
N ASN A 70 -0.34 27.29 2.86
CA ASN A 70 -1.55 28.12 2.91
C ASN A 70 -1.39 29.50 2.22
N LYS A 71 -0.38 29.72 1.36
CA LYS A 71 -0.23 30.98 0.63
C LYS A 71 -1.33 31.14 -0.41
N GLU A 72 -2.11 32.21 -0.30
CA GLU A 72 -3.28 32.49 -1.16
C GLU A 72 -2.93 32.55 -2.65
N TYR A 73 -1.72 33.01 -3.00
CA TYR A 73 -1.23 33.01 -4.38
C TYR A 73 -1.50 31.68 -5.10
N TYR A 74 -1.17 30.55 -4.47
CA TYR A 74 -1.35 29.23 -5.08
C TYR A 74 -2.82 28.77 -5.11
N LEU A 75 -3.62 29.20 -4.13
CA LEU A 75 -5.06 28.96 -4.15
C LEU A 75 -5.73 29.70 -5.31
N ASN A 76 -5.41 30.99 -5.47
CA ASN A 76 -5.92 31.82 -6.55
C ASN A 76 -5.36 31.39 -7.91
N TYR A 77 -4.14 30.86 -7.96
CA TYR A 77 -3.60 30.25 -9.18
C TYR A 77 -4.51 29.12 -9.69
N LEU A 78 -5.00 28.24 -8.79
CA LEU A 78 -5.93 27.17 -9.16
C LEU A 78 -7.27 27.72 -9.64
N GLY A 79 -7.79 28.76 -9.01
CA GLY A 79 -9.05 29.41 -9.42
C GLY A 79 -8.94 30.09 -10.79
N ASN A 80 -7.89 30.90 -10.98
CA ASN A 80 -7.69 31.71 -12.17
C ASN A 80 -7.28 30.89 -13.39
N ASN A 81 -6.49 29.83 -13.19
CA ASN A 81 -5.95 29.03 -14.30
C ASN A 81 -6.71 27.70 -14.51
N GLY A 82 -7.66 27.35 -13.65
CA GLY A 82 -8.26 26.02 -13.67
C GLY A 82 -9.00 25.67 -14.95
N ASN A 83 -9.64 26.64 -15.60
CA ASN A 83 -10.26 26.43 -16.91
C ASN A 83 -9.21 26.39 -18.04
N ALA A 84 -8.33 27.40 -18.09
CA ALA A 84 -7.34 27.53 -19.16
C ALA A 84 -6.33 26.38 -19.20
N LEU A 85 -6.00 25.81 -18.03
CA LEU A 85 -5.11 24.65 -17.91
C LEU A 85 -5.88 23.32 -17.85
N GLY A 86 -7.18 23.31 -18.15
CA GLY A 86 -7.97 22.07 -18.28
C GLY A 86 -8.42 21.40 -16.98
N GLY A 87 -8.01 21.90 -15.82
CA GLY A 87 -8.35 21.38 -14.49
C GLY A 87 -9.85 21.24 -14.22
N THR A 88 -10.67 22.17 -14.72
CA THR A 88 -12.14 22.12 -14.59
C THR A 88 -12.85 21.54 -15.81
N GLY A 89 -12.13 21.28 -16.91
CA GLY A 89 -12.70 20.79 -18.17
C GLY A 89 -12.64 19.27 -18.28
N TRP A 90 -11.45 18.69 -18.07
CA TRP A 90 -11.18 17.28 -18.32
C TRP A 90 -11.83 16.35 -17.29
N ALA A 91 -12.75 15.51 -17.76
CA ALA A 91 -13.36 14.44 -16.97
C ALA A 91 -12.52 13.15 -17.15
N MET A 92 -11.59 12.89 -16.24
CA MET A 92 -10.63 11.79 -16.39
C MET A 92 -11.18 10.45 -15.90
N THR A 93 -10.68 9.38 -16.50
CA THR A 93 -10.87 7.98 -16.05
C THR A 93 -9.53 7.32 -15.72
N GLU A 94 -8.46 8.11 -15.57
CA GLU A 94 -7.10 7.67 -15.29
C GLU A 94 -6.35 8.70 -14.44
N PHE A 95 -5.37 8.20 -13.69
CA PHE A 95 -4.42 8.98 -12.92
C PHE A 95 -3.07 8.24 -12.97
N GLY A 96 -1.97 8.93 -13.22
CA GLY A 96 -0.68 8.26 -13.39
C GLY A 96 0.50 9.21 -13.41
N TRP A 97 1.68 8.70 -13.76
CA TRP A 97 2.90 9.48 -13.80
C TRP A 97 2.87 10.60 -14.85
N ASP A 98 2.10 10.46 -15.94
CA ASP A 98 1.96 11.47 -17.01
C ASP A 98 0.78 12.42 -16.76
N VAL A 99 -0.37 11.93 -16.28
CA VAL A 99 -1.58 12.76 -16.11
C VAL A 99 -2.05 12.92 -14.66
N LYS A 100 -2.20 14.17 -14.20
CA LYS A 100 -2.52 14.55 -12.80
C LYS A 100 -3.89 15.15 -12.59
N TYR A 101 -4.69 15.36 -13.63
CA TYR A 101 -6.01 16.00 -13.53
C TYR A 101 -6.90 15.43 -12.41
N ALA A 102 -7.12 14.10 -12.38
CA ALA A 102 -7.91 13.46 -11.32
C ALA A 102 -7.34 13.69 -9.90
N GLY A 103 -6.00 13.71 -9.78
CA GLY A 103 -5.31 14.01 -8.53
C GLY A 103 -5.52 15.47 -8.08
N VAL A 104 -5.32 16.45 -8.97
CA VAL A 104 -5.54 17.85 -8.62
C VAL A 104 -7.00 18.14 -8.33
N GLN A 105 -7.94 17.59 -9.10
CA GLN A 105 -9.38 17.70 -8.86
C GLN A 105 -9.75 17.18 -7.48
N THR A 106 -9.23 16.01 -7.11
CA THR A 106 -9.40 15.41 -5.78
C THR A 106 -8.84 16.31 -4.68
N LEU A 107 -7.64 16.87 -4.86
CA LEU A 107 -7.00 17.72 -3.85
C LEU A 107 -7.69 19.09 -3.72
N VAL A 108 -8.18 19.67 -4.81
CA VAL A 108 -8.91 20.94 -4.81
C VAL A 108 -10.29 20.77 -4.17
N ALA A 109 -10.97 19.64 -4.41
CA ALA A 109 -12.21 19.29 -3.73
C ALA A 109 -12.05 19.28 -2.20
N LYS A 110 -10.90 18.82 -1.69
CA LYS A 110 -10.56 18.94 -0.27
C LYS A 110 -10.61 20.39 0.22
N PHE A 111 -9.96 21.32 -0.49
CA PHE A 111 -9.92 22.73 -0.08
C PHE A 111 -11.31 23.36 -0.07
N LEU A 112 -12.16 22.99 -1.03
CA LEU A 112 -13.57 23.36 -1.04
C LEU A 112 -14.32 22.83 0.18
N MET A 113 -14.19 21.53 0.48
CA MET A 113 -14.84 20.90 1.64
C MET A 113 -14.33 21.45 2.98
N GLN A 114 -13.10 21.98 3.02
CA GLN A 114 -12.54 22.68 4.18
C GLN A 114 -13.06 24.12 4.33
N GLY A 115 -13.90 24.61 3.42
CA GLY A 115 -14.35 26.01 3.41
C GLY A 115 -13.27 27.01 2.99
N LYS A 116 -12.15 26.54 2.43
CA LYS A 116 -10.98 27.38 2.10
C LYS A 116 -11.04 28.01 0.71
N ALA A 117 -12.06 27.72 -0.09
CA ALA A 117 -12.11 28.16 -1.48
C ALA A 117 -12.35 29.67 -1.64
N GLY A 118 -13.00 30.34 -0.68
CA GLY A 118 -13.27 31.79 -0.75
C GLY A 118 -13.98 32.18 -2.06
N HIS A 119 -13.51 33.24 -2.72
CA HIS A 119 -14.04 33.69 -4.02
C HIS A 119 -13.84 32.65 -5.15
N ASN A 120 -12.93 31.69 -5.01
CA ASN A 120 -12.70 30.62 -5.98
C ASN A 120 -13.75 29.50 -5.92
N THR A 121 -14.71 29.58 -4.98
CA THR A 121 -15.75 28.56 -4.77
C THR A 121 -16.45 28.10 -6.07
N PRO A 122 -16.90 28.98 -6.98
CA PRO A 122 -17.56 28.55 -8.21
C PRO A 122 -16.67 27.66 -9.10
N ILE A 123 -15.37 27.96 -9.16
CA ILE A 123 -14.39 27.18 -9.93
C ILE A 123 -14.07 25.86 -9.22
N PHE A 124 -13.93 25.89 -7.90
CA PHE A 124 -13.59 24.70 -7.11
C PHE A 124 -14.73 23.68 -7.09
N LYS A 125 -15.99 24.12 -7.21
CA LYS A 125 -17.12 23.21 -7.44
C LYS A 125 -16.96 22.41 -8.74
N LYS A 126 -16.50 23.04 -9.82
CA LYS A 126 -16.21 22.34 -11.08
C LYS A 126 -15.08 21.32 -10.93
N TYR A 127 -14.02 21.65 -10.17
CA TYR A 127 -13.00 20.65 -9.83
C TYR A 127 -13.59 19.46 -9.07
N GLN A 128 -14.46 19.72 -8.08
CA GLN A 128 -15.14 18.67 -7.33
C GLN A 128 -16.00 17.79 -8.26
N GLU A 129 -16.77 18.37 -9.18
CA GLU A 129 -17.57 17.62 -10.17
C GLU A 129 -16.70 16.65 -10.99
N LYS A 130 -15.49 17.06 -11.39
CA LYS A 130 -14.57 16.19 -12.13
C LYS A 130 -13.92 15.11 -11.26
N ALA A 131 -13.63 15.42 -9.98
CA ALA A 131 -13.18 14.42 -9.02
C ALA A 131 -14.27 13.35 -8.82
N GLU A 132 -15.51 13.77 -8.62
CA GLU A 132 -16.67 12.88 -8.42
C GLU A 132 -16.97 12.05 -9.65
N PHE A 133 -16.83 12.62 -10.85
CA PHE A 133 -16.86 11.87 -12.10
C PHE A 133 -15.87 10.70 -12.07
N PHE A 134 -14.60 10.96 -11.74
CA PHE A 134 -13.57 9.90 -11.67
C PHE A 134 -13.95 8.79 -10.68
N MET A 135 -14.40 9.16 -9.47
CA MET A 135 -14.82 8.19 -8.45
C MET A 135 -15.99 7.32 -8.93
N CYS A 136 -17.02 7.94 -9.52
CA CYS A 136 -18.17 7.25 -10.08
C CYS A 136 -17.77 6.31 -11.24
N SER A 137 -16.87 6.77 -12.12
CA SER A 137 -16.35 5.98 -13.24
C SER A 137 -15.62 4.72 -12.78
N CYS A 138 -14.84 4.79 -11.71
CA CYS A 138 -14.16 3.63 -11.13
C CYS A 138 -15.14 2.58 -10.58
N LEU A 139 -16.23 3.02 -9.95
CA LEU A 139 -17.23 2.12 -9.39
C LEU A 139 -18.20 1.55 -10.43
N GLY A 140 -18.14 2.00 -11.69
CA GLY A 140 -19.10 1.59 -12.71
C GLY A 140 -20.45 2.29 -12.60
N LYS A 141 -20.50 3.43 -11.88
CA LYS A 141 -21.73 4.20 -11.61
C LYS A 141 -21.75 5.56 -12.33
N GLY A 142 -20.73 5.86 -13.14
CA GLY A 142 -20.63 7.08 -13.94
C GLY A 142 -21.27 6.95 -15.32
N THR A 143 -21.30 8.07 -16.06
CA THR A 143 -21.75 8.10 -17.47
C THR A 143 -20.73 7.48 -18.43
N ARG A 144 -19.45 7.50 -18.06
CA ARG A 144 -18.36 6.78 -18.72
C ARG A 144 -17.55 6.05 -17.67
N ASN A 145 -17.53 4.73 -17.74
CA ASN A 145 -16.92 3.90 -16.70
C ASN A 145 -15.55 3.34 -17.13
N VAL A 146 -14.68 3.11 -16.15
CA VAL A 146 -13.41 2.43 -16.39
C VAL A 146 -13.69 0.96 -16.71
N GLN A 147 -12.98 0.39 -17.67
CA GLN A 147 -13.08 -1.04 -17.97
C GLN A 147 -12.55 -1.87 -16.79
N LYS A 148 -13.08 -3.08 -16.66
CA LYS A 148 -12.63 -4.06 -15.66
C LYS A 148 -12.40 -5.40 -16.34
N THR A 149 -11.43 -6.16 -15.84
CA THR A 149 -11.27 -7.57 -16.20
C THR A 149 -12.46 -8.39 -15.67
N PRO A 150 -12.70 -9.62 -16.18
CA PRO A 150 -13.66 -10.54 -15.58
C PRO A 150 -13.50 -10.75 -14.07
N GLY A 151 -12.26 -10.76 -13.57
CA GLY A 151 -11.91 -10.85 -12.15
C GLY A 151 -12.09 -9.54 -11.36
N GLY A 152 -12.56 -8.46 -11.98
CA GLY A 152 -12.91 -7.21 -11.30
C GLY A 152 -11.76 -6.21 -11.10
N LEU A 153 -10.60 -6.45 -11.71
CA LEU A 153 -9.48 -5.50 -11.70
C LEU A 153 -9.76 -4.34 -12.65
N ILE A 154 -9.48 -3.10 -12.23
CA ILE A 154 -9.47 -1.94 -13.12
C ILE A 154 -8.49 -2.21 -14.28
N PHE A 155 -8.96 -2.09 -15.52
CA PHE A 155 -8.15 -2.31 -16.70
C PHE A 155 -8.19 -1.08 -17.61
N ARG A 156 -7.00 -0.55 -17.92
CA ARG A 156 -6.84 0.66 -18.75
C ARG A 156 -6.04 0.39 -20.02
N GLN A 157 -4.94 -0.34 -19.89
CA GLN A 157 -4.03 -0.62 -20.99
C GLN A 157 -3.24 -1.90 -20.73
N ARG A 158 -2.58 -2.43 -21.77
CA ARG A 158 -1.81 -3.68 -21.70
C ARG A 158 -0.50 -3.54 -20.92
N TRP A 159 0.31 -2.55 -21.28
CA TRP A 159 1.60 -2.34 -20.61
C TRP A 159 1.42 -1.68 -19.25
N ASN A 160 1.81 -2.41 -18.20
CA ASN A 160 1.92 -1.94 -16.83
C ASN A 160 0.63 -1.30 -16.30
N ASN A 161 -0.47 -2.05 -16.44
CA ASN A 161 -1.79 -1.64 -15.99
C ASN A 161 -1.86 -1.31 -14.49
N MET A 162 -1.01 -1.95 -13.67
CA MET A 162 -0.98 -1.79 -12.22
C MET A 162 -0.75 -0.36 -11.73
N GLN A 163 -0.14 0.52 -12.54
CA GLN A 163 -0.14 1.96 -12.27
C GLN A 163 -1.56 2.49 -12.04
N PHE A 164 -2.48 2.21 -12.97
CA PHE A 164 -3.82 2.80 -12.95
C PHE A 164 -4.68 2.17 -11.86
N VAL A 165 -4.48 0.89 -11.58
CA VAL A 165 -5.11 0.19 -10.46
C VAL A 165 -4.74 0.86 -9.14
N THR A 166 -3.44 1.00 -8.88
CA THR A 166 -2.94 1.49 -7.60
C THR A 166 -3.21 2.98 -7.40
N SER A 167 -3.08 3.79 -8.46
CA SER A 167 -3.37 5.23 -8.44
C SER A 167 -4.86 5.52 -8.25
N ALA A 168 -5.75 4.77 -8.91
CA ALA A 168 -7.19 4.88 -8.70
C ALA A 168 -7.58 4.45 -7.29
N SER A 169 -7.04 3.31 -6.81
CA SER A 169 -7.27 2.84 -5.44
C SER A 169 -6.85 3.88 -4.40
N PHE A 170 -5.73 4.56 -4.63
CA PHE A 170 -5.27 5.65 -3.77
C PHE A 170 -6.25 6.84 -3.76
N LEU A 171 -6.69 7.31 -4.93
CA LEU A 171 -7.64 8.43 -4.99
C LEU A 171 -9.01 8.07 -4.39
N LEU A 172 -9.53 6.88 -4.64
CA LEU A 172 -10.75 6.36 -4.03
C LEU A 172 -10.66 6.34 -2.50
N THR A 173 -9.53 5.87 -1.98
CA THR A 173 -9.24 5.83 -0.55
C THR A 173 -9.21 7.25 0.05
N VAL A 174 -8.50 8.16 -0.61
CA VAL A 174 -8.39 9.56 -0.16
C VAL A 174 -9.74 10.28 -0.19
N TYR A 175 -10.51 10.10 -1.26
CA TYR A 175 -11.80 10.78 -1.42
C TYR A 175 -12.88 10.20 -0.50
N SER A 176 -12.83 8.89 -0.22
CA SER A 176 -13.63 8.27 0.85
C SER A 176 -13.44 9.01 2.17
N ASP A 177 -12.20 9.26 2.58
CA ASP A 177 -11.94 9.96 3.83
C ASP A 177 -12.39 11.43 3.79
N TYR A 178 -12.32 12.10 2.63
CA TYR A 178 -12.83 13.47 2.48
C TYR A 178 -14.34 13.53 2.67
N LEU A 179 -15.08 12.63 2.01
CA LEU A 179 -16.53 12.56 2.14
C LEU A 179 -16.96 12.19 3.56
N TYR A 180 -16.30 11.19 4.17
CA TYR A 180 -16.55 10.80 5.56
C TYR A 180 -16.33 11.98 6.51
N SER A 181 -15.21 12.68 6.37
CA SER A 181 -14.88 13.86 7.18
C SER A 181 -15.86 15.03 6.98
N ALA A 182 -16.43 15.15 5.78
CA ALA A 182 -17.40 16.19 5.43
C ALA A 182 -18.85 15.81 5.80
N GLY A 183 -19.12 14.58 6.25
CA GLY A 183 -20.48 14.07 6.42
C GLY A 183 -21.26 14.00 5.10
N LYS A 184 -20.57 13.77 3.97
CA LYS A 184 -21.16 13.76 2.62
C LYS A 184 -21.24 12.35 2.03
N ILE A 185 -22.15 12.21 1.07
CA ILE A 185 -22.34 11.02 0.24
C ILE A 185 -22.03 11.42 -1.21
N LEU A 186 -21.37 10.54 -1.96
CA LEU A 186 -21.09 10.74 -3.38
C LEU A 186 -22.37 10.46 -4.19
N LYS A 187 -22.75 11.41 -5.05
CA LYS A 187 -23.91 11.26 -5.95
C LYS A 187 -23.40 10.86 -7.33
N CYS A 188 -23.67 9.62 -7.75
CA CYS A 188 -23.35 9.16 -9.09
C CYS A 188 -24.61 9.04 -9.96
N PRO A 189 -24.48 9.10 -11.29
CA PRO A 189 -25.58 8.84 -12.23
C PRO A 189 -26.36 7.55 -11.94
N SER A 190 -25.67 6.46 -11.60
CA SER A 190 -26.28 5.16 -11.28
C SER A 190 -26.37 4.89 -9.77
N GLY A 191 -26.88 5.89 -9.04
CA GLY A 191 -27.19 5.81 -7.62
C GLY A 191 -26.09 6.34 -6.70
N ASN A 192 -26.47 6.58 -5.45
CA ASN A 192 -25.57 7.15 -4.44
C ASN A 192 -24.52 6.12 -4.00
N VAL A 193 -23.38 6.64 -3.53
CA VAL A 193 -22.24 5.87 -3.04
C VAL A 193 -21.81 6.45 -1.70
N ALA A 194 -21.94 5.66 -0.64
CA ALA A 194 -21.45 6.03 0.67
C ALA A 194 -19.90 5.98 0.72
N PRO A 195 -19.24 6.74 1.62
CA PRO A 195 -17.78 6.76 1.72
C PRO A 195 -17.16 5.36 1.88
N TYR A 196 -17.79 4.48 2.65
CA TYR A 196 -17.27 3.13 2.89
C TYR A 196 -17.26 2.26 1.61
N GLU A 197 -18.15 2.51 0.65
CA GLU A 197 -18.19 1.78 -0.61
C GLU A 197 -16.99 2.13 -1.50
N LEU A 198 -16.55 3.40 -1.50
CA LEU A 198 -15.31 3.80 -2.17
C LEU A 198 -14.08 3.10 -1.58
N LEU A 199 -14.00 3.05 -0.24
CA LEU A 199 -12.90 2.38 0.46
C LEU A 199 -12.93 0.86 0.25
N SER A 200 -14.13 0.26 0.25
CA SER A 200 -14.32 -1.17 -0.01
C SER A 200 -13.86 -1.54 -1.43
N PHE A 201 -14.21 -0.71 -2.43
CA PHE A 201 -13.74 -0.93 -3.79
C PHE A 201 -12.22 -0.73 -3.92
N ALA A 202 -11.63 0.29 -3.27
CA ALA A 202 -10.18 0.43 -3.22
C ALA A 202 -9.49 -0.78 -2.56
N LYS A 203 -10.08 -1.32 -1.49
CA LYS A 203 -9.59 -2.54 -0.83
C LYS A 203 -9.67 -3.74 -1.76
N SER A 204 -10.74 -3.93 -2.53
CA SER A 204 -10.85 -5.07 -3.44
C SER A 204 -9.77 -5.07 -4.53
N GLN A 205 -9.35 -3.89 -4.99
CA GLN A 205 -8.20 -3.79 -5.91
C GLN A 205 -6.89 -4.20 -5.24
N VAL A 206 -6.69 -3.85 -3.96
CA VAL A 206 -5.53 -4.31 -3.17
C VAL A 206 -5.60 -5.82 -2.93
N ASP A 207 -6.76 -6.35 -2.57
CA ASP A 207 -6.95 -7.80 -2.38
C ASP A 207 -6.63 -8.56 -3.67
N TYR A 208 -7.09 -8.05 -4.83
CA TYR A 208 -6.75 -8.60 -6.14
C TYR A 208 -5.23 -8.60 -6.36
N ILE A 209 -4.53 -7.48 -6.11
CA ILE A 209 -3.06 -7.39 -6.22
C ILE A 209 -2.38 -8.45 -5.32
N LEU A 210 -2.94 -8.71 -4.14
CA LEU A 210 -2.37 -9.59 -3.13
C LEU A 210 -2.77 -11.07 -3.28
N GLY A 211 -3.63 -11.40 -4.25
CA GLY A 211 -3.93 -12.77 -4.66
C GLY A 211 -5.41 -13.15 -4.70
N ASP A 212 -6.33 -12.26 -4.35
CA ASP A 212 -7.78 -12.49 -4.49
C ASP A 212 -8.22 -12.24 -5.94
N ASN A 213 -7.77 -13.11 -6.84
CA ASN A 213 -8.01 -13.03 -8.27
C ASN A 213 -8.17 -14.44 -8.87
N PRO A 214 -8.69 -14.57 -10.11
CA PRO A 214 -8.94 -15.88 -10.73
C PRO A 214 -7.73 -16.82 -10.79
N ARG A 215 -6.51 -16.27 -10.71
CA ARG A 215 -5.25 -17.04 -10.75
C ARG A 215 -4.68 -17.37 -9.37
N ALA A 216 -5.30 -16.91 -8.28
CA ALA A 216 -4.77 -17.01 -6.92
C ALA A 216 -3.28 -16.61 -6.83
N THR A 217 -2.88 -15.58 -7.59
CA THR A 217 -1.48 -15.16 -7.75
C THR A 217 -1.31 -13.74 -7.20
N SER A 218 -0.39 -13.52 -6.26
CA SER A 218 -0.04 -12.16 -5.89
C SER A 218 0.82 -11.52 -6.98
N TYR A 219 0.49 -10.30 -7.38
CA TYR A 219 1.32 -9.50 -8.27
C TYR A 219 2.36 -8.66 -7.52
N MET A 220 2.43 -8.78 -6.19
CA MET A 220 3.50 -8.22 -5.36
C MET A 220 4.56 -9.30 -5.09
N VAL A 221 5.76 -9.09 -5.61
CA VAL A 221 6.87 -10.03 -5.51
C VAL A 221 7.20 -10.33 -4.05
N GLY A 222 7.28 -11.61 -3.69
CA GLY A 222 7.59 -12.05 -2.33
C GLY A 222 6.40 -12.05 -1.36
N TYR A 223 5.19 -11.71 -1.80
CA TYR A 223 3.98 -11.77 -0.98
C TYR A 223 3.12 -12.99 -1.34
N GLY A 224 2.56 -13.66 -0.31
CA GLY A 224 1.74 -14.86 -0.51
C GLY A 224 2.54 -16.10 -0.92
N LYS A 225 1.84 -17.17 -1.31
CA LYS A 225 2.46 -18.45 -1.71
C LYS A 225 2.81 -18.51 -3.19
N ASN A 226 2.07 -17.78 -4.03
CA ASN A 226 2.23 -17.76 -5.48
C ASN A 226 2.40 -16.31 -5.94
N TYR A 227 3.54 -16.01 -6.59
CA TYR A 227 3.91 -14.67 -7.04
C TYR A 227 4.97 -14.75 -8.17
N PRO A 228 5.12 -13.71 -9.01
CA PRO A 228 6.10 -13.67 -10.09
C PRO A 228 7.53 -13.95 -9.65
N ARG A 229 8.24 -14.78 -10.41
CA ARG A 229 9.62 -15.20 -10.18
C ARG A 229 10.56 -14.78 -11.30
N GLN A 230 10.05 -14.32 -12.43
CA GLN A 230 10.84 -13.86 -13.58
C GLN A 230 10.49 -12.42 -13.92
N VAL A 231 10.87 -11.51 -13.02
CA VAL A 231 10.55 -10.09 -13.06
C VAL A 231 11.47 -9.40 -14.07
N HIS A 232 10.95 -8.48 -14.89
CA HIS A 232 11.75 -7.68 -15.83
C HIS A 232 12.64 -6.66 -15.09
N HIS A 233 13.63 -7.14 -14.34
CA HIS A 233 14.49 -6.33 -13.48
C HIS A 233 15.93 -6.86 -13.44
N ARG A 234 16.87 -6.07 -13.97
CA ARG A 234 18.27 -6.49 -14.18
C ARG A 234 18.98 -6.94 -12.91
N ALA A 235 18.86 -6.17 -11.83
CA ALA A 235 19.51 -6.53 -10.57
C ALA A 235 18.81 -7.70 -9.85
N ALA A 236 17.55 -8.00 -10.20
CA ALA A 236 16.88 -9.21 -9.70
C ALA A 236 17.41 -10.45 -10.44
N SER A 237 17.58 -10.33 -11.77
CA SER A 237 17.93 -11.44 -12.65
C SER A 237 19.41 -11.84 -12.65
N ILE A 238 20.33 -10.92 -12.33
CA ILE A 238 21.77 -11.18 -12.28
C ILE A 238 22.18 -11.64 -10.87
N VAL A 239 23.02 -12.68 -10.75
CA VAL A 239 23.51 -13.16 -9.45
C VAL A 239 24.09 -12.04 -8.59
N SER A 240 23.82 -12.10 -7.28
CA SER A 240 24.40 -11.16 -6.32
C SER A 240 25.92 -11.33 -6.24
N ILE A 241 26.63 -10.21 -6.11
CA ILE A 241 28.08 -10.18 -5.86
C ILE A 241 28.46 -10.92 -4.56
N LYS A 242 27.52 -11.06 -3.63
CA LYS A 242 27.72 -11.82 -2.38
C LYS A 242 27.75 -13.33 -2.60
N GLU A 243 27.03 -13.81 -3.61
CA GLU A 243 26.95 -15.23 -3.97
C GLU A 243 28.04 -15.59 -4.98
N ASN A 244 28.27 -14.72 -5.97
CA ASN A 244 29.35 -14.86 -6.93
C ASN A 244 30.03 -13.49 -7.16
N PRO A 245 31.27 -13.30 -6.69
CA PRO A 245 31.97 -12.02 -6.81
C PRO A 245 32.52 -11.75 -8.22
N SER A 246 32.40 -12.70 -9.15
CA SER A 246 32.86 -12.53 -10.54
C SER A 246 32.17 -11.35 -11.21
N PHE A 247 32.95 -10.55 -11.92
CA PHE A 247 32.42 -9.39 -12.64
C PHE A 247 31.44 -9.81 -13.73
N VAL A 248 30.25 -9.21 -13.72
CA VAL A 248 29.24 -9.35 -14.78
C VAL A 248 29.15 -8.02 -15.54
N SER A 249 29.65 -7.99 -16.78
CA SER A 249 29.52 -6.81 -17.65
C SER A 249 28.06 -6.59 -18.07
N CYS A 250 27.70 -5.38 -18.51
CA CYS A 250 26.33 -5.10 -18.97
C CYS A 250 25.85 -6.05 -20.09
N ARG A 251 26.70 -6.31 -21.10
CA ARG A 251 26.40 -7.25 -22.19
C ARG A 251 26.38 -8.69 -21.70
N GLY A 252 27.28 -9.08 -20.79
CA GLY A 252 27.29 -10.40 -20.16
C GLY A 252 26.04 -10.66 -19.31
N GLY A 253 25.57 -9.65 -18.59
CA GLY A 253 24.30 -9.69 -17.86
C GLY A 253 23.13 -10.03 -18.78
N TYR A 254 23.05 -9.39 -19.94
CA TYR A 254 22.01 -9.67 -20.92
C TYR A 254 22.16 -11.07 -21.54
N ALA A 255 23.36 -11.43 -22.00
CA ALA A 255 23.61 -12.69 -22.67
C ALA A 255 23.41 -13.91 -21.77
N THR A 256 23.82 -13.81 -20.50
CA THR A 256 23.88 -14.95 -19.57
C THR A 256 22.71 -15.00 -18.59
N TRP A 257 22.18 -13.85 -18.15
CA TRP A 257 21.21 -13.80 -17.04
C TRP A 257 19.80 -13.43 -17.49
N PHE A 258 19.66 -12.45 -18.38
CA PHE A 258 18.35 -11.95 -18.79
C PHE A 258 17.48 -13.03 -19.47
N SER A 259 18.06 -13.87 -20.33
CA SER A 259 17.34 -14.89 -21.10
C SER A 259 17.06 -16.19 -20.32
N ARG A 260 17.60 -16.36 -19.11
CA ARG A 260 17.43 -17.61 -18.33
C ARG A 260 15.97 -17.83 -17.98
N LYS A 261 15.43 -19.03 -18.22
CA LYS A 261 14.04 -19.37 -17.82
C LYS A 261 13.89 -19.72 -16.33
N ALA A 262 15.00 -19.76 -15.59
CA ALA A 262 14.99 -19.93 -14.14
C ALA A 262 14.48 -18.66 -13.44
N SER A 263 14.00 -18.83 -12.21
CA SER A 263 13.65 -17.72 -11.31
C SER A 263 14.81 -16.76 -11.11
N ASP A 264 14.47 -15.50 -10.84
CA ASP A 264 15.43 -14.47 -10.49
C ASP A 264 16.22 -14.87 -9.22
N PRO A 265 17.57 -14.82 -9.25
CA PRO A 265 18.40 -15.19 -8.10
C PRO A 265 18.21 -14.25 -6.91
N ASN A 266 17.84 -12.98 -7.14
CA ASN A 266 17.56 -12.03 -6.06
C ASN A 266 16.07 -11.71 -6.02
N LEU A 267 15.42 -12.07 -4.92
CA LEU A 267 14.02 -11.76 -4.71
C LEU A 267 13.81 -10.24 -4.57
N LEU A 268 13.07 -9.65 -5.50
CA LEU A 268 12.73 -8.22 -5.48
C LEU A 268 11.52 -7.94 -4.57
N THR A 269 11.66 -8.24 -3.29
CA THR A 269 10.57 -8.20 -2.30
C THR A 269 9.80 -6.88 -2.32
N GLY A 270 8.47 -6.96 -2.41
CA GLY A 270 7.55 -5.83 -2.38
C GLY A 270 7.34 -5.14 -3.72
N ALA A 271 8.08 -5.48 -4.77
CA ALA A 271 7.88 -4.89 -6.09
C ALA A 271 6.53 -5.30 -6.69
N LEU A 272 5.79 -4.33 -7.22
CA LEU A 272 4.53 -4.57 -7.92
C LEU A 272 4.79 -4.57 -9.43
N VAL A 273 4.63 -5.75 -10.04
CA VAL A 273 4.78 -5.94 -11.49
C VAL A 273 3.62 -5.30 -12.26
N GLY A 274 3.69 -5.30 -13.60
CA GLY A 274 2.68 -4.73 -14.50
C GLY A 274 1.28 -5.35 -14.41
N GLY A 275 1.19 -6.61 -13.98
CA GLY A 275 -0.08 -7.31 -13.71
C GLY A 275 -0.63 -8.06 -14.91
N PRO A 276 -1.85 -8.61 -14.81
CA PRO A 276 -2.44 -9.43 -15.86
C PRO A 276 -2.95 -8.59 -17.04
N ASP A 277 -3.30 -9.27 -18.14
CA ASP A 277 -4.01 -8.68 -19.28
C ASP A 277 -5.50 -8.44 -18.99
N ALA A 278 -6.24 -8.04 -20.04
CA ALA A 278 -7.66 -7.70 -19.96
C ALA A 278 -8.58 -8.87 -19.55
N TYR A 279 -8.08 -10.10 -19.58
CA TYR A 279 -8.81 -11.34 -19.31
C TYR A 279 -8.26 -12.08 -18.09
N ASP A 280 -7.57 -11.36 -17.19
CA ASP A 280 -6.94 -11.89 -15.98
C ASP A 280 -5.80 -12.88 -16.26
N ASN A 281 -5.26 -12.97 -17.48
CA ASN A 281 -4.14 -13.85 -17.79
C ASN A 281 -2.80 -13.18 -17.50
N PHE A 282 -1.85 -13.96 -16.98
CA PHE A 282 -0.51 -13.48 -16.64
C PHE A 282 0.54 -14.53 -17.02
N ALA A 283 1.57 -14.10 -17.76
CA ALA A 283 2.73 -14.91 -18.09
C ALA A 283 3.97 -14.39 -17.34
N ASP A 284 4.44 -15.18 -16.37
CA ASP A 284 5.65 -14.90 -15.58
C ASP A 284 6.91 -15.15 -16.39
N GLN A 285 7.21 -14.21 -17.29
CA GLN A 285 8.33 -14.27 -18.22
C GLN A 285 9.10 -12.94 -18.18
N ARG A 286 10.43 -13.02 -18.02
CA ARG A 286 11.28 -11.84 -17.84
C ARG A 286 11.30 -10.91 -19.05
N ASP A 287 11.09 -11.44 -20.24
CA ASP A 287 10.99 -10.71 -21.50
C ASP A 287 9.58 -10.12 -21.75
N ASN A 288 8.56 -10.57 -21.01
CA ASN A 288 7.22 -10.00 -21.03
C ASN A 288 7.13 -8.73 -20.17
N TYR A 289 7.86 -7.69 -20.57
CA TYR A 289 7.95 -6.41 -19.84
C TYR A 289 6.58 -5.76 -19.62
N GLU A 290 5.59 -5.99 -20.49
CA GLU A 290 4.25 -5.42 -20.32
C GLU A 290 3.60 -5.86 -18.99
N GLN A 291 3.81 -7.11 -18.59
CA GLN A 291 3.21 -7.70 -17.38
C GLN A 291 4.20 -7.85 -16.23
N THR A 292 5.49 -8.10 -16.49
CA THR A 292 6.49 -8.42 -15.46
C THR A 292 7.39 -7.27 -15.07
N GLU A 293 7.26 -6.08 -15.68
CA GLU A 293 8.01 -4.88 -15.29
C GLU A 293 7.47 -4.27 -14.00
N PRO A 294 8.28 -4.19 -12.93
CA PRO A 294 7.96 -3.39 -11.77
C PRO A 294 8.37 -1.94 -12.01
N ALA A 295 7.57 -1.00 -11.52
CA ALA A 295 7.90 0.41 -11.59
C ALA A 295 7.67 1.12 -10.25
N THR A 296 8.46 2.15 -9.98
CA THR A 296 8.31 2.96 -8.76
C THR A 296 6.92 3.59 -8.67
N TYR A 297 6.34 3.99 -9.81
CA TYR A 297 5.00 4.58 -9.89
C TYR A 297 3.86 3.56 -9.69
N ASN A 298 4.12 2.25 -9.76
CA ASN A 298 3.16 1.22 -9.34
C ASN A 298 3.07 1.16 -7.81
N ASN A 299 4.24 1.12 -7.16
CA ASN A 299 4.35 0.99 -5.72
C ASN A 299 3.93 2.28 -4.98
N ALA A 300 4.30 3.46 -5.52
CA ALA A 300 4.11 4.74 -4.83
C ALA A 300 2.68 5.00 -4.32
N PRO A 301 1.61 4.91 -5.14
CA PRO A 301 0.25 5.12 -4.66
C PRO A 301 -0.26 3.96 -3.78
N LEU A 302 0.18 2.72 -4.03
CA LEU A 302 -0.22 1.55 -3.24
C LEU A 302 0.16 1.70 -1.76
N LEU A 303 1.35 2.24 -1.47
CA LEU A 303 1.80 2.44 -0.09
C LEU A 303 0.86 3.34 0.72
N GLY A 304 0.29 4.37 0.09
CA GLY A 304 -0.69 5.25 0.72
C GLY A 304 -1.98 4.50 1.08
N THR A 305 -2.47 3.67 0.15
CA THR A 305 -3.66 2.83 0.36
C THR A 305 -3.42 1.80 1.48
N LEU A 306 -2.29 1.09 1.44
CA LEU A 306 -1.93 0.11 2.47
C LEU A 306 -1.79 0.75 3.85
N ALA A 307 -1.16 1.93 3.94
CA ALA A 307 -1.05 2.68 5.19
C ALA A 307 -2.43 3.05 5.75
N ARG A 308 -3.37 3.46 4.89
CA ARG A 308 -4.74 3.80 5.30
C ARG A 308 -5.55 2.58 5.73
N LEU A 309 -5.43 1.46 5.02
CA LEU A 309 -6.08 0.19 5.39
C LEU A 309 -5.54 -0.35 6.72
N TYR A 310 -4.22 -0.32 6.92
CA TYR A 310 -3.59 -0.70 8.20
C TYR A 310 -3.98 0.24 9.34
N GLY A 311 -4.10 1.54 9.06
CA GLY A 311 -4.51 2.55 10.02
C GLY A 311 -5.90 2.30 10.63
N GLY A 312 -6.81 1.68 9.87
CA GLY A 312 -8.21 1.44 10.27
C GLY A 312 -9.00 2.72 10.46
N HIS A 313 -10.18 2.63 11.09
CA HIS A 313 -10.99 3.78 11.49
C HIS A 313 -10.43 4.45 12.75
N ARG A 314 -9.18 4.93 12.70
CA ARG A 314 -8.72 5.93 13.66
C ARG A 314 -9.38 7.22 13.21
N GLY A 315 -10.23 7.85 14.04
CA GLY A 315 -11.05 9.03 13.71
C GLY A 315 -10.28 10.30 13.31
N TYR A 316 -9.34 10.18 12.38
CA TYR A 316 -8.59 11.24 11.73
C TYR A 316 -9.51 11.92 10.73
N ASN A 317 -9.84 13.17 11.02
CA ASN A 317 -10.54 14.02 10.08
C ASN A 317 -9.54 14.58 9.06
N GLN A 318 -9.66 14.16 7.79
CA GLN A 318 -8.77 14.61 6.72
C GLN A 318 -8.96 16.09 6.34
N LEU A 319 -10.06 16.71 6.77
CA LEU A 319 -10.35 18.13 6.55
C LEU A 319 -9.74 19.02 7.62
N LEU A 320 -9.31 18.48 8.76
CA LEU A 320 -8.54 19.25 9.75
C LEU A 320 -7.05 19.34 9.35
N PRO A 321 -6.31 20.35 9.83
CA PRO A 321 -4.85 20.31 9.80
C PRO A 321 -4.38 18.98 10.40
N VAL A 322 -3.38 18.35 9.79
CA VAL A 322 -2.86 17.09 10.31
C VAL A 322 -2.19 17.37 11.65
N GLU A 323 -2.91 17.18 12.74
CA GLU A 323 -2.32 16.97 14.06
C GLU A 323 -1.75 15.56 14.08
N LEU A 324 -0.52 15.42 13.56
CA LEU A 324 0.25 14.21 13.81
C LEU A 324 0.44 14.10 15.33
N PRO A 325 0.36 12.90 15.92
CA PRO A 325 0.69 12.71 17.34
C PRO A 325 2.07 13.34 17.63
N SER A 326 2.21 13.98 18.79
CA SER A 326 3.52 14.45 19.25
C SER A 326 4.47 13.25 19.30
N LEU A 327 5.68 13.41 18.77
CA LEU A 327 6.75 12.47 19.07
C LEU A 327 6.95 12.55 20.59
N LYS A 328 6.63 11.47 21.30
CA LYS A 328 7.04 11.36 22.71
C LYS A 328 8.55 11.53 22.74
N PRO A 329 9.11 12.34 23.66
CA PRO A 329 10.54 12.40 23.86
C PRO A 329 11.05 10.97 24.05
N ILE A 330 12.13 10.62 23.36
CA ILE A 330 12.85 9.37 23.61
C ILE A 330 13.34 9.49 25.06
N ALA A 331 12.68 8.77 25.97
CA ALA A 331 13.20 8.62 27.32
C ALA A 331 14.56 7.95 27.20
N THR A 332 15.58 8.62 27.72
CA THR A 332 16.91 8.07 27.92
C THR A 332 16.79 6.70 28.56
N GLN A 333 17.27 5.67 27.86
CA GLN A 333 17.28 4.30 28.38
C GLN A 333 18.12 4.25 29.66
N ALA A 334 17.47 3.93 30.78
CA ALA A 334 18.18 3.55 31.98
C ALA A 334 18.93 2.23 31.76
N LYS A 335 20.16 2.17 32.27
CA LYS A 335 21.08 1.03 32.26
C LYS A 335 20.35 -0.25 32.74
N PRO A 336 20.54 -1.42 32.10
CA PRO A 336 19.88 -2.65 32.55
C PRO A 336 20.48 -3.14 33.88
N ALA A 337 19.62 -3.41 34.86
CA ALA A 337 19.98 -4.12 36.09
C ALA A 337 20.15 -5.65 35.83
N PRO A 338 20.89 -6.38 36.68
CA PRO A 338 21.32 -7.75 36.42
C PRO A 338 20.15 -8.74 36.41
N LYS A 339 20.21 -9.72 35.51
CA LYS A 339 19.22 -10.81 35.42
C LYS A 339 19.39 -11.82 36.56
N PRO A 340 18.30 -12.29 37.20
CA PRO A 340 18.35 -13.45 38.07
C PRO A 340 18.57 -14.74 37.26
N VAL A 341 19.48 -15.57 37.73
CA VAL A 341 19.70 -16.94 37.27
C VAL A 341 18.63 -17.84 37.92
N THR A 342 17.90 -18.60 37.11
CA THR A 342 17.04 -19.70 37.60
C THR A 342 17.51 -21.02 36.99
N ASN A 343 17.91 -21.93 37.87
CA ASN A 343 18.27 -23.31 37.55
C ASN A 343 17.04 -24.14 37.13
N PRO A 344 17.20 -25.15 36.25
CA PRO A 344 16.12 -25.98 35.75
C PRO A 344 15.78 -27.13 36.72
N ALA A 345 14.49 -27.39 36.91
CA ALA A 345 13.93 -28.52 37.66
C ALA A 345 13.13 -29.44 36.68
N PRO A 346 12.91 -30.73 36.99
CA PRO A 346 13.27 -31.84 36.11
C PRO A 346 12.19 -32.29 35.11
N ALA A 347 12.65 -33.03 34.09
CA ALA A 347 11.84 -33.64 33.07
C ALA A 347 10.91 -34.74 33.63
N SER A 348 9.63 -34.68 33.27
CA SER A 348 8.69 -35.81 33.30
C SER A 348 8.12 -36.06 31.90
N SER A 349 7.95 -37.33 31.59
CA SER A 349 7.69 -37.93 30.28
C SER A 349 6.25 -37.75 29.76
N ALA A 350 6.12 -37.89 28.43
CA ALA A 350 4.90 -38.18 27.67
C ALA A 350 3.95 -37.02 27.29
N ASN A 351 4.48 -35.91 26.78
CA ASN A 351 3.70 -35.01 25.93
C ASN A 351 4.25 -35.04 24.49
N GLN A 352 3.55 -35.77 23.61
CA GLN A 352 3.86 -35.90 22.17
C GLN A 352 3.74 -34.58 21.42
N ILE A 353 3.16 -33.55 22.04
CA ILE A 353 3.04 -32.19 21.53
C ILE A 353 3.57 -31.23 22.59
N ALA A 354 4.43 -30.30 22.19
CA ALA A 354 4.93 -29.25 23.06
C ALA A 354 4.41 -27.87 22.64
N ILE A 355 3.99 -27.07 23.60
CA ILE A 355 3.54 -25.70 23.41
C ILE A 355 4.50 -24.78 24.15
N ALA A 356 5.11 -23.83 23.43
CA ALA A 356 5.99 -22.83 23.99
C ALA A 356 5.48 -21.43 23.64
N GLN A 357 5.34 -20.57 24.63
CA GLN A 357 4.89 -19.19 24.46
C GLN A 357 6.03 -18.23 24.78
N LYS A 358 6.25 -17.21 23.95
CA LYS A 358 7.23 -16.15 24.20
C LYS A 358 6.66 -14.78 23.87
N VAL A 359 7.02 -13.78 24.67
CA VAL A 359 6.78 -12.38 24.32
C VAL A 359 7.73 -12.00 23.18
N THR A 360 7.18 -11.44 22.11
CA THR A 360 7.97 -10.97 20.96
C THR A 360 8.03 -9.46 20.85
N SER A 361 7.03 -8.77 21.39
CA SER A 361 6.99 -7.30 21.43
C SER A 361 6.03 -6.84 22.52
N SER A 362 6.22 -5.63 23.03
CA SER A 362 5.30 -4.95 23.93
C SER A 362 5.18 -3.47 23.60
N TRP A 363 3.99 -2.89 23.75
CA TRP A 363 3.77 -1.45 23.54
C TRP A 363 2.67 -0.93 24.45
N ILE A 364 2.67 0.38 24.68
CA ILE A 364 1.64 1.06 25.48
C ILE A 364 0.67 1.75 24.52
N SER A 365 -0.63 1.46 24.68
CA SER A 365 -1.71 2.12 23.94
C SER A 365 -2.79 2.56 24.94
N LYS A 366 -3.17 3.84 24.91
CA LYS A 366 -4.18 4.44 25.81
C LYS A 366 -3.94 4.12 27.30
N GLY A 367 -2.69 4.20 27.76
CA GLY A 367 -2.33 3.93 29.16
C GLY A 367 -2.30 2.45 29.56
N LYS A 368 -2.60 1.52 28.65
CA LYS A 368 -2.54 0.07 28.89
C LYS A 368 -1.38 -0.56 28.13
N THR A 369 -0.63 -1.44 28.79
CA THR A 369 0.45 -2.22 28.16
C THR A 369 -0.14 -3.42 27.43
N TYR A 370 0.23 -3.59 26.18
CA TYR A 370 -0.09 -4.74 25.35
C TYR A 370 1.19 -5.52 25.04
N TYR A 371 1.05 -6.83 24.95
CA TYR A 371 2.08 -7.78 24.62
C TYR A 371 1.66 -8.58 23.39
N ARG A 372 2.59 -8.79 22.46
CA ARG A 372 2.45 -9.76 21.37
C ARG A 372 3.12 -11.05 21.79
N TYR A 373 2.32 -12.08 22.00
CA TYR A 373 2.78 -13.43 22.30
C TYR A 373 2.87 -14.24 21.01
N SER A 374 3.96 -14.98 20.88
CA SER A 374 4.17 -15.97 19.84
C SER A 374 4.13 -17.36 20.46
N THR A 375 3.24 -18.20 19.97
CA THR A 375 3.01 -19.55 20.49
C THR A 375 3.39 -20.57 19.45
N LYS A 376 4.39 -21.39 19.78
CA LYS A 376 4.91 -22.45 18.92
C LYS A 376 4.39 -23.79 19.41
N VAL A 377 3.63 -24.48 18.56
CA VAL A 377 3.14 -25.85 18.79
C VAL A 377 4.01 -26.81 18.00
N THR A 378 4.64 -27.76 18.67
CA THR A 378 5.64 -28.67 18.09
C THR A 378 5.19 -30.11 18.24
N ASN A 379 5.15 -30.86 17.13
CA ASN A 379 4.96 -32.31 17.16
C ASN A 379 6.29 -32.98 17.55
N LYS A 380 6.36 -33.53 18.77
CA LYS A 380 7.52 -34.27 19.27
C LYS A 380 7.45 -35.76 18.95
N SER A 381 6.34 -36.25 18.40
CA SER A 381 6.23 -37.64 17.97
C SER A 381 6.94 -37.89 16.63
N SER A 382 7.20 -39.16 16.32
CA SER A 382 7.69 -39.58 15.00
C SER A 382 6.58 -39.70 13.95
N LYS A 383 5.30 -39.64 14.34
CA LYS A 383 4.12 -39.79 13.48
C LYS A 383 3.58 -38.44 13.01
N THR A 384 2.78 -38.44 11.95
CA THR A 384 2.16 -37.21 11.45
C THR A 384 0.94 -36.85 12.29
N LEU A 385 0.96 -35.65 12.85
CA LEU A 385 -0.16 -35.10 13.60
C LEU A 385 -1.23 -34.58 12.65
N LYS A 386 -2.49 -34.99 12.83
CA LYS A 386 -3.67 -34.51 12.09
C LYS A 386 -4.79 -34.12 13.03
N ASN A 387 -5.73 -33.33 12.54
CA ASN A 387 -6.98 -32.96 13.24
C ASN A 387 -6.75 -32.40 14.65
N ILE A 388 -5.66 -31.65 14.84
CA ILE A 388 -5.36 -31.05 16.15
C ILE A 388 -6.41 -29.98 16.48
N LYS A 389 -6.93 -30.10 17.71
CA LYS A 389 -7.89 -29.19 18.31
C LYS A 389 -7.22 -28.51 19.50
N LEU A 390 -7.09 -27.20 19.45
CA LEU A 390 -6.53 -26.38 20.52
C LEU A 390 -7.66 -25.70 21.31
N SER A 391 -7.52 -25.67 22.63
CA SER A 391 -8.33 -24.83 23.51
C SER A 391 -7.48 -23.66 23.99
N ILE A 392 -8.02 -22.45 23.85
CA ILE A 392 -7.35 -21.22 24.27
C ILE A 392 -8.28 -20.45 25.20
N SER A 393 -7.95 -20.44 26.50
CA SER A 393 -8.66 -19.71 27.55
C SER A 393 -7.91 -18.43 27.93
N LYS A 394 -8.64 -17.50 28.56
CA LYS A 394 -8.12 -16.19 28.99
C LYS A 394 -7.53 -15.34 27.85
N LEU A 395 -8.03 -15.54 26.62
CA LEU A 395 -7.68 -14.75 25.44
C LEU A 395 -8.69 -13.60 25.27
N TYR A 396 -8.28 -12.37 25.57
CA TYR A 396 -9.14 -11.19 25.43
C TYR A 396 -8.75 -10.27 24.25
N GLY A 397 -7.88 -10.74 23.35
CA GLY A 397 -7.44 -9.96 22.20
C GLY A 397 -7.33 -10.79 20.92
N PRO A 398 -7.01 -10.14 19.79
CA PRO A 398 -7.00 -10.78 18.49
C PRO A 398 -5.88 -11.83 18.37
N LEU A 399 -6.19 -12.92 17.65
CA LEU A 399 -5.30 -14.05 17.37
C LEU A 399 -5.18 -14.26 15.86
N TRP A 400 -3.99 -14.63 15.40
CA TRP A 400 -3.67 -14.91 14.01
C TRP A 400 -2.89 -16.22 13.88
N GLY A 401 -3.13 -16.94 12.79
CA GLY A 401 -2.43 -18.20 12.48
C GLY A 401 -3.20 -19.46 12.86
N LEU A 402 -4.44 -19.34 13.34
CA LEU A 402 -5.38 -20.46 13.59
C LEU A 402 -6.77 -20.12 13.03
N THR A 403 -7.56 -21.15 12.76
CA THR A 403 -8.98 -21.03 12.40
C THR A 403 -9.83 -21.34 13.62
N LYS A 404 -10.79 -20.47 13.97
CA LYS A 404 -11.74 -20.71 15.05
C LYS A 404 -12.99 -21.43 14.52
N SER A 405 -13.41 -22.51 15.17
CA SER A 405 -14.69 -23.18 14.91
C SER A 405 -15.28 -23.66 16.24
N GLY A 406 -16.47 -23.15 16.57
CA GLY A 406 -17.05 -23.28 17.91
C GLY A 406 -16.11 -22.71 18.99
N ASP A 407 -15.92 -23.47 20.06
CA ASP A 407 -15.04 -23.11 21.20
C ASP A 407 -13.56 -23.48 21.00
N PHE A 408 -13.21 -23.98 19.82
CA PHE A 408 -11.88 -24.55 19.57
C PHE A 408 -11.17 -23.86 18.42
N TYR A 409 -9.85 -24.00 18.43
CA TYR A 409 -8.95 -23.48 17.42
C TYR A 409 -8.26 -24.63 16.69
N PHE A 410 -8.17 -24.49 15.38
CA PHE A 410 -7.61 -25.48 14.47
C PHE A 410 -6.47 -24.85 13.71
N PHE A 411 -5.56 -25.69 13.18
CA PHE A 411 -4.61 -25.19 12.20
C PHE A 411 -5.33 -24.66 10.95
N PRO A 412 -4.72 -23.70 10.23
CA PRO A 412 -5.34 -23.15 9.03
C PRO A 412 -5.66 -24.23 7.99
N ALA A 413 -6.68 -24.00 7.15
CA ALA A 413 -7.14 -24.99 6.17
C ALA A 413 -6.04 -25.50 5.21
N TRP A 414 -5.00 -24.70 4.98
CA TRP A 414 -3.83 -25.06 4.16
C TRP A 414 -2.73 -25.84 4.90
N THR A 415 -2.93 -26.19 6.17
CA THR A 415 -2.00 -26.97 7.00
C THR A 415 -2.80 -27.85 7.97
N ASN A 416 -3.42 -28.89 7.43
CA ASN A 416 -4.23 -29.86 8.20
C ASN A 416 -3.40 -30.97 8.88
N SER A 417 -2.07 -30.95 8.71
CA SER A 417 -1.16 -31.93 9.28
C SER A 417 0.19 -31.34 9.67
N LEU A 418 0.87 -31.96 10.63
CA LEU A 418 2.19 -31.54 11.11
C LEU A 418 3.08 -32.77 11.31
N ALA A 419 4.08 -32.93 10.44
CA ALA A 419 5.03 -34.05 10.50
C ALA A 419 5.86 -34.04 11.82
N GLY A 420 6.42 -35.19 12.16
CA GLY A 420 7.28 -35.33 13.35
C GLY A 420 8.45 -34.35 13.35
N GLY A 421 8.72 -33.73 14.50
CA GLY A 421 9.76 -32.72 14.68
C GLY A 421 9.44 -31.33 14.08
N LYS A 422 8.31 -31.15 13.39
CA LYS A 422 7.89 -29.86 12.85
C LYS A 422 7.06 -29.07 13.85
N SER A 423 7.00 -27.76 13.63
CA SER A 423 6.22 -26.84 14.45
C SER A 423 5.41 -25.88 13.59
N ILE A 424 4.29 -25.43 14.14
CA ILE A 424 3.53 -24.30 13.64
C ILE A 424 3.52 -23.20 14.69
N GLU A 425 3.50 -21.95 14.25
CA GLU A 425 3.50 -20.78 15.12
C GLU A 425 2.25 -19.94 14.84
N PHE A 426 1.58 -19.53 15.91
CA PHE A 426 0.48 -18.59 15.86
C PHE A 426 0.75 -17.46 16.87
N VAL A 427 0.14 -16.31 16.66
CA VAL A 427 0.39 -15.13 17.48
C VAL A 427 -0.90 -14.53 17.99
N TYR A 428 -0.86 -13.94 19.16
CA TYR A 428 -1.98 -13.19 19.70
C TYR A 428 -1.49 -11.96 20.46
N ILE A 429 -2.35 -10.95 20.52
CA ILE A 429 -2.07 -9.71 21.22
C ILE A 429 -2.98 -9.64 22.43
N HIS A 430 -2.39 -9.38 23.61
CA HIS A 430 -3.16 -9.29 24.83
C HIS A 430 -2.52 -8.32 25.84
N SER A 431 -3.31 -7.79 26.79
CA SER A 431 -2.91 -6.78 27.77
C SER A 431 -2.73 -7.35 29.18
N SER A 432 -2.52 -8.67 29.28
CA SER A 432 -2.39 -9.43 30.51
C SER A 432 -1.29 -10.50 30.37
N SER A 433 -1.17 -11.38 31.37
CA SER A 433 -0.38 -12.61 31.30
C SER A 433 -0.72 -13.45 30.05
N PRO A 434 0.17 -14.34 29.60
CA PRO A 434 -0.09 -15.20 28.44
C PRO A 434 -1.44 -15.91 28.56
N ALA A 435 -2.14 -16.05 27.44
CA ALA A 435 -3.32 -16.89 27.36
C ALA A 435 -2.95 -18.35 27.65
N GLU A 436 -3.89 -19.10 28.19
CA GLU A 436 -3.73 -20.52 28.47
C GLU A 436 -4.02 -21.30 27.20
N VAL A 437 -3.00 -21.97 26.66
CA VAL A 437 -3.10 -22.75 25.42
C VAL A 437 -2.89 -24.21 25.75
N SER A 438 -3.86 -25.06 25.40
CA SER A 438 -3.80 -26.51 25.60
C SER A 438 -4.26 -27.26 24.35
N VAL A 439 -3.84 -28.52 24.23
CA VAL A 439 -4.36 -29.42 23.19
C VAL A 439 -5.55 -30.17 23.74
N SER A 440 -6.70 -30.05 23.08
CA SER A 440 -7.93 -30.75 23.44
C SER A 440 -8.01 -32.14 22.83
N SER A 441 -7.63 -32.30 21.56
CA SER A 441 -7.59 -33.60 20.89
C SER A 441 -6.69 -33.55 19.65
N TYR A 442 -6.24 -34.72 19.19
CA TYR A 442 -5.48 -34.88 17.95
C TYR A 442 -5.48 -36.35 17.49
N THR A 443 -5.02 -36.59 16.25
CA THR A 443 -4.77 -37.93 15.70
C THR A 443 -3.30 -38.04 15.28
N LEU A 444 -2.64 -39.15 15.59
CA LEU A 444 -1.33 -39.48 15.05
C LEU A 444 -1.46 -40.59 14.01
N VAL A 445 -0.98 -40.32 12.80
CA VAL A 445 -1.01 -41.25 11.66
C VAL A 445 0.42 -41.62 11.28
#